data_AF-A0A439KN62-F1
#
_entry.id   AF-A0A439KN62-F1
#
_cell.length_a   1.000
_cell.length_b   1.000
_cell.length_c   1.000
_cell.angle_alpha   90.00
_cell.angle_beta   90.00
_cell.angle_gamma   90.00
#
_symmetry.space_group_name_H-M   'P 1'
#
loop_
_entity.id
_entity.type
_entity.pdbx_description
1 polymer ?
#
loop_
_entity_poly.entity_id
_entity_poly.type
_entity_poly.pdbx_seq_one_letter_code
_entity_poly.pdbx_strand_id
1 'polypeptide(L)'
;QDIAYGGEYLDRLDRAVALDDAGHDFALSTAAAKHLANAMCYVDMIRVADLKTRSTRDRRVRREVGVKDETVLQVTEYFHPRIEEFCGTLPAGLGSYIEVRPKLAAFLDRRINRGRRIRTDSFAGFAALWFIGGLRRWRRRLLRHKVETEHLERWYALALSHVRDDYALGTEILNCRRLIKGYSDTRARAQSKFDRVLSALDMVKGREDAADWIRRLREAALKDEKGDMLDGALKTVASLSDGPGSSI
;
A
#
# COMPACT_ATOMS: atom_id res chain seq x y z
N GLN A 1 12.59 0.74 11.17
CA GLN A 1 11.53 0.41 12.13
C GLN A 1 12.22 -0.16 13.36
N ASP A 2 11.64 0.07 14.52
CA ASP A 2 12.21 -0.25 15.84
C ASP A 2 11.45 -1.43 16.48
N ILE A 3 11.92 -1.90 17.64
CA ILE A 3 11.29 -3.02 18.37
C ILE A 3 9.84 -2.68 18.76
N ALA A 4 9.58 -1.43 19.17
CA ALA A 4 8.24 -0.97 19.52
C ALA A 4 7.25 -1.11 18.36
N TYR A 5 7.68 -0.81 17.13
CA TYR A 5 6.87 -1.00 15.93
C TYR A 5 6.61 -2.47 15.60
N GLY A 6 7.49 -3.37 16.05
CA GLY A 6 7.24 -4.82 16.01
C GLY A 6 6.18 -5.26 17.03
N GLY A 7 6.20 -4.69 18.24
CA GLY A 7 5.14 -4.92 19.24
C GLY A 7 3.77 -4.49 18.72
N GLU A 8 3.69 -3.30 18.12
CA GLU A 8 2.48 -2.80 17.45
C GLU A 8 1.92 -3.73 16.36
N TYR A 9 2.76 -4.54 15.72
CA TYR A 9 2.32 -5.54 14.75
C TYR A 9 1.68 -6.74 15.47
N LEU A 10 2.31 -7.21 16.55
CA LEU A 10 1.81 -8.31 17.36
C LEU A 10 0.47 -7.94 18.02
N ASP A 11 0.38 -6.74 18.62
CA ASP A 11 -0.86 -6.23 19.23
C ASP A 11 -2.03 -6.23 18.23
N ARG A 12 -1.75 -5.91 16.96
CA ARG A 12 -2.75 -5.96 15.89
C ARG A 12 -3.10 -7.38 15.51
N LEU A 13 -2.10 -8.25 15.35
CA LEU A 13 -2.30 -9.65 15.00
C LEU A 13 -3.13 -10.39 16.07
N ASP A 14 -2.87 -10.12 17.34
CA ASP A 14 -3.60 -10.71 18.47
C ASP A 14 -5.10 -10.44 18.39
N ARG A 15 -5.51 -9.29 17.85
CA ARG A 15 -6.94 -8.98 17.61
C ARG A 15 -7.59 -9.91 16.58
N ALA A 16 -6.87 -10.35 15.55
CA ALA A 16 -7.38 -11.33 14.59
C ALA A 16 -7.36 -12.73 15.19
N VAL A 17 -6.28 -13.10 15.89
CA VAL A 17 -6.16 -14.42 16.56
C VAL A 17 -7.29 -14.62 17.56
N ALA A 18 -7.69 -13.59 18.31
CA ALA A 18 -8.80 -13.66 19.26
C ALA A 18 -10.18 -13.88 18.60
N LEU A 19 -10.30 -13.66 17.30
CA LEU A 19 -11.53 -13.85 16.52
C LEU A 19 -11.44 -15.07 15.59
N ASP A 20 -10.37 -15.85 15.71
CA ASP A 20 -10.07 -16.96 14.82
C ASP A 20 -10.14 -18.30 15.57
N ASP A 21 -10.42 -19.36 14.84
CA ASP A 21 -10.60 -20.69 15.42
C ASP A 21 -10.18 -21.81 14.45
N ALA A 22 -9.96 -23.00 15.02
CA ALA A 22 -9.49 -24.16 14.27
C ALA A 22 -10.52 -24.71 13.26
N GLY A 23 -11.82 -24.41 13.44
CA GLY A 23 -12.88 -24.80 12.51
C GLY A 23 -12.79 -24.09 11.15
N HIS A 24 -12.04 -23.00 11.08
CA HIS A 24 -11.77 -22.24 9.85
C HIS A 24 -10.27 -22.28 9.45
N ASP A 25 -9.52 -23.27 9.93
CA ASP A 25 -8.09 -23.46 9.64
C ASP A 25 -7.20 -22.25 9.95
N PHE A 26 -7.61 -21.39 10.89
CA PHE A 26 -6.92 -20.14 11.20
C PHE A 26 -6.70 -19.21 9.98
N ALA A 27 -7.62 -19.22 9.03
CA ALA A 27 -7.48 -18.48 7.77
C ALA A 27 -7.42 -16.96 7.98
N LEU A 28 -8.19 -16.44 8.94
CA LEU A 28 -8.25 -15.02 9.29
C LEU A 28 -6.90 -14.52 9.83
N SER A 29 -6.36 -15.19 10.85
CA SER A 29 -5.10 -14.80 11.47
C SER A 29 -3.91 -14.98 10.51
N THR A 30 -3.93 -16.03 9.68
CA THR A 30 -2.94 -16.24 8.61
C THR A 30 -2.97 -15.09 7.59
N ALA A 31 -4.16 -14.69 7.13
CA ALA A 31 -4.32 -13.55 6.23
C ALA A 31 -3.90 -12.24 6.91
N ALA A 32 -4.31 -12.02 8.16
CA ALA A 32 -3.95 -10.84 8.94
C ALA A 32 -2.43 -10.72 9.10
N ALA A 33 -1.74 -11.77 9.52
CA ALA A 33 -0.29 -11.79 9.70
C ALA A 33 0.44 -11.32 8.43
N LYS A 34 0.09 -11.92 7.28
CA LYS A 34 0.68 -11.55 5.99
C LYS A 34 0.40 -10.10 5.61
N HIS A 35 -0.86 -9.69 5.66
CA HIS A 35 -1.28 -8.41 5.09
C HIS A 35 -1.02 -7.22 6.01
N LEU A 36 -1.06 -7.41 7.34
CA LEU A 36 -0.59 -6.42 8.32
C LEU A 36 0.92 -6.18 8.16
N ALA A 37 1.73 -7.24 8.05
CA ALA A 37 3.17 -7.09 7.83
C ALA A 37 3.46 -6.27 6.57
N ASN A 38 2.76 -6.57 5.46
CA ASN A 38 2.87 -5.82 4.21
C ASN A 38 2.44 -4.35 4.37
N ALA A 39 1.32 -4.10 5.05
CA ALA A 39 0.80 -2.75 5.28
C ALA A 39 1.75 -1.90 6.15
N MET A 40 2.26 -2.49 7.24
CA MET A 40 3.20 -1.84 8.15
C MET A 40 4.58 -1.64 7.52
N CYS A 41 4.93 -2.44 6.50
CA CYS A 41 6.13 -2.31 5.69
C CYS A 41 5.95 -1.44 4.43
N TYR A 42 5.07 -0.43 4.48
CA TYR A 42 4.87 0.50 3.37
C TYR A 42 6.18 1.12 2.83
N VAL A 43 6.12 1.44 1.53
CA VAL A 43 7.20 2.10 0.79
C VAL A 43 7.00 3.61 0.84
N ASP A 44 8.05 4.33 1.18
CA ASP A 44 8.14 5.79 1.15
C ASP A 44 9.50 6.23 0.58
N MET A 45 9.66 7.53 0.32
CA MET A 45 10.89 8.08 -0.28
C MET A 45 12.13 7.76 0.56
N ILE A 46 12.01 7.76 1.89
CA ILE A 46 13.10 7.44 2.83
C ILE A 46 13.52 5.98 2.68
N ARG A 47 12.57 5.04 2.64
CA ARG A 47 12.82 3.62 2.44
C ARG A 47 13.40 3.35 1.06
N VAL A 48 12.91 4.02 0.02
CA VAL A 48 13.46 3.91 -1.34
C VAL A 48 14.92 4.39 -1.38
N ALA A 49 15.22 5.53 -0.75
CA ALA A 49 16.58 6.07 -0.68
C ALA A 49 17.53 5.15 0.13
N ASP A 50 17.06 4.63 1.27
CA ASP A 50 17.79 3.64 2.07
C ASP A 50 18.09 2.37 1.25
N LEU A 51 17.11 1.82 0.53
CA LEU A 51 17.31 0.62 -0.29
C LEU A 51 18.31 0.84 -1.43
N LYS A 52 18.35 2.05 -2.02
CA LYS A 52 19.26 2.40 -3.12
C LYS A 52 20.70 2.64 -2.66
N THR A 53 20.92 2.91 -1.38
CA THR A 53 22.26 3.19 -0.81
C THR A 53 22.89 1.99 -0.10
N ARG A 54 22.20 0.85 0.00
CA ARG A 54 22.73 -0.37 0.64
C ARG A 54 23.83 -1.05 -0.19
N SER A 55 24.88 -1.51 0.46
CA SER A 55 25.99 -2.26 -0.16
C SER A 55 25.56 -3.61 -0.76
N THR A 56 24.50 -4.23 -0.24
CA THR A 56 23.93 -5.46 -0.82
C THR A 56 23.30 -5.19 -2.19
N ARG A 57 22.75 -3.99 -2.42
CA ARG A 57 22.18 -3.60 -3.70
C ARG A 57 23.26 -3.43 -4.76
N ASP A 58 24.39 -2.80 -4.41
CA ASP A 58 25.52 -2.64 -5.35
C ASP A 58 26.03 -3.99 -5.88
N ARG A 59 26.28 -4.94 -4.97
CA ARG A 59 26.70 -6.31 -5.32
C ARG A 59 25.70 -7.03 -6.23
N ARG A 60 24.39 -6.85 -5.98
CA ARG A 60 23.35 -7.46 -6.81
C ARG A 60 23.34 -6.87 -8.22
N VAL A 61 23.35 -5.54 -8.33
CA VAL A 61 23.32 -4.85 -9.63
C VAL A 61 24.55 -5.19 -10.47
N ARG A 62 25.74 -5.24 -9.87
CA ARG A 62 26.97 -5.67 -10.56
C ARG A 62 26.87 -7.10 -11.11
N ARG A 63 26.29 -8.03 -10.33
CA ARG A 63 26.04 -9.41 -10.76
C ARG A 63 25.05 -9.48 -11.92
N GLU A 64 23.94 -8.75 -11.84
CA GLU A 64 22.89 -8.72 -12.88
C GLU A 64 23.40 -8.15 -14.21
N VAL A 65 24.28 -7.14 -14.17
CA VAL A 65 24.86 -6.52 -15.37
C VAL A 65 26.11 -7.26 -15.88
N GLY A 66 26.63 -8.23 -15.12
CA GLY A 66 27.77 -9.05 -15.54
C GLY A 66 29.11 -8.30 -15.60
N VAL A 67 29.28 -7.29 -14.74
CA VAL A 67 30.46 -6.41 -14.76
C VAL A 67 31.59 -7.00 -13.89
N LYS A 68 32.82 -7.05 -14.43
CA LYS A 68 34.02 -7.47 -13.67
C LYS A 68 34.31 -6.47 -12.54
N ASP A 69 34.90 -6.93 -11.43
CA ASP A 69 35.10 -6.11 -10.23
C ASP A 69 35.90 -4.81 -10.48
N GLU A 70 36.76 -4.79 -11.51
CA GLU A 70 37.62 -3.65 -11.86
C GLU A 70 36.94 -2.59 -12.75
N THR A 71 35.75 -2.87 -13.31
CA THR A 71 35.07 -1.93 -14.19
C THR A 71 34.16 -0.99 -13.39
N VAL A 72 34.28 0.32 -13.64
CA VAL A 72 33.43 1.34 -13.01
C VAL A 72 32.02 1.26 -13.60
N LEU A 73 31.06 0.80 -12.81
CA LEU A 73 29.65 0.78 -13.17
C LEU A 73 28.99 2.12 -12.83
N GLN A 74 28.43 2.79 -13.83
CA GLN A 74 27.65 4.01 -13.63
C GLN A 74 26.19 3.67 -13.39
N VAL A 75 25.63 4.15 -12.27
CA VAL A 75 24.26 3.83 -11.87
C VAL A 75 23.44 5.10 -11.71
N THR A 76 22.54 5.34 -12.67
CA THR A 76 21.59 6.45 -12.64
C THR A 76 20.24 5.98 -12.12
N GLU A 77 19.81 6.56 -11.02
CA GLU A 77 18.52 6.30 -10.41
C GLU A 77 17.46 7.27 -10.93
N TYR A 78 16.36 6.73 -11.41
CA TYR A 78 15.20 7.51 -11.84
C TYR A 78 14.24 7.65 -10.68
N PHE A 79 13.82 8.89 -10.41
CA PHE A 79 12.79 9.24 -9.45
C PHE A 79 11.73 10.08 -10.13
N HIS A 80 10.47 9.80 -9.85
CA HIS A 80 9.33 10.63 -10.24
C HIS A 80 8.54 10.97 -8.99
N PRO A 81 9.08 11.87 -8.14
CA PRO A 81 8.46 12.16 -6.86
C PRO A 81 7.20 12.97 -7.09
N ARG A 82 6.07 12.46 -6.61
CA ARG A 82 4.83 13.24 -6.58
C ARG A 82 4.83 14.19 -5.39
N ILE A 83 3.98 15.21 -5.44
CA ILE A 83 3.80 16.11 -4.30
C ILE A 83 3.40 15.36 -3.03
N GLU A 84 2.54 14.35 -3.11
CA GLU A 84 2.09 13.59 -1.92
C GLU A 84 3.22 12.77 -1.30
N GLU A 85 4.21 12.36 -2.11
CA GLU A 85 5.39 11.67 -1.59
C GLU A 85 6.32 12.63 -0.88
N PHE A 86 6.49 13.83 -1.43
CA PHE A 86 7.25 14.89 -0.80
C PHE A 86 6.58 15.35 0.50
N CYS A 87 5.30 15.69 0.48
CA CYS A 87 4.51 16.02 1.67
C CYS A 87 4.55 14.88 2.69
N GLY A 88 4.55 13.63 2.23
CA GLY A 88 4.75 12.44 3.04
C GLY A 88 6.06 12.40 3.83
N THR A 89 7.11 13.09 3.37
CA THR A 89 8.40 13.21 4.10
C THR A 89 8.43 14.35 5.11
N LEU A 90 7.40 15.20 5.15
CA LEU A 90 7.28 16.31 6.10
C LEU A 90 6.61 15.86 7.41
N PRO A 91 6.82 16.57 8.53
CA PRO A 91 6.02 16.39 9.73
C PRO A 91 4.52 16.51 9.43
N ALA A 92 3.69 15.70 10.11
CA ALA A 92 2.27 15.54 9.79
C ALA A 92 1.52 16.87 9.60
N GLY A 93 1.71 17.85 10.50
CA GLY A 93 1.04 19.15 10.41
C GLY A 93 1.39 19.95 9.14
N LEU A 94 2.67 19.98 8.77
CA LEU A 94 3.14 20.73 7.60
C LEU A 94 2.71 20.06 6.28
N GLY A 95 2.84 18.74 6.21
CA GLY A 95 2.41 17.98 5.04
C GLY A 95 0.90 18.16 4.80
N SER A 96 0.07 17.97 5.83
CA SER A 96 -1.38 18.11 5.72
C SER A 96 -1.79 19.54 5.35
N TYR A 97 -1.10 20.55 5.89
CA TYR A 97 -1.35 21.94 5.54
C TYR A 97 -1.16 22.24 4.05
N ILE A 98 -0.16 21.60 3.43
CA ILE A 98 0.09 21.74 1.99
C ILE A 98 -0.97 20.98 1.18
N GLU A 99 -1.28 19.74 1.55
CA GLU A 99 -2.25 18.90 0.84
C GLU A 99 -3.68 19.46 0.87
N VAL A 100 -4.09 20.07 1.98
CA VAL A 100 -5.44 20.69 2.12
C VAL A 100 -5.58 21.99 1.31
N ARG A 101 -4.49 22.52 0.74
CA ARG A 101 -4.50 23.76 -0.06
C ARG A 101 -4.18 23.48 -1.54
N PRO A 102 -5.20 23.26 -2.39
CA PRO A 102 -5.00 22.82 -3.77
C PRO A 102 -4.09 23.74 -4.60
N LYS A 103 -4.20 25.05 -4.42
CA LYS A 103 -3.34 26.03 -5.12
C LYS A 103 -1.86 25.89 -4.73
N LEU A 104 -1.58 25.66 -3.45
CA LEU A 104 -0.22 25.49 -2.94
C LEU A 104 0.35 24.14 -3.38
N ALA A 105 -0.43 23.07 -3.22
CA ALA A 105 -0.06 21.74 -3.69
C ALA A 105 0.25 21.75 -5.20
N ALA A 106 -0.60 22.32 -6.04
CA ALA A 106 -0.38 22.40 -7.48
C ALA A 106 0.85 23.23 -7.86
N PHE A 107 1.11 24.33 -7.14
CA PHE A 107 2.30 25.17 -7.34
C PHE A 107 3.60 24.42 -7.01
N LEU A 108 3.59 23.61 -5.95
CA LEU A 108 4.74 22.77 -5.57
C LEU A 108 4.88 21.56 -6.48
N ASP A 109 3.78 20.91 -6.85
CA ASP A 109 3.76 19.75 -7.75
C ASP A 109 4.41 20.08 -9.09
N ARG A 110 4.08 21.21 -9.72
CA ARG A 110 4.70 21.67 -10.98
C ARG A 110 6.24 21.79 -10.92
N ARG A 111 6.82 21.95 -9.73
CA ARG A 111 8.27 22.01 -9.51
C ARG A 111 8.88 20.67 -9.11
N ILE A 112 8.12 19.83 -8.42
CA ILE A 112 8.61 18.57 -7.84
C ILE A 112 8.38 17.39 -8.76
N ASN A 113 7.21 17.35 -9.42
CA ASN A 113 6.71 16.29 -10.30
C ASN A 113 7.42 16.32 -11.66
N ARG A 114 8.73 16.14 -11.63
CA ARG A 114 9.61 16.04 -12.79
C ARG A 114 10.48 14.81 -12.61
N GLY A 115 10.75 14.09 -13.71
CA GLY A 115 11.71 13.00 -13.70
C GLY A 115 13.08 13.51 -13.24
N ARG A 116 13.56 13.01 -12.10
CA ARG A 116 14.89 13.29 -11.57
C ARG A 116 15.79 12.10 -11.84
N ARG A 117 16.98 12.39 -12.35
CA ARG A 117 18.05 11.41 -12.56
C ARG A 117 19.14 11.69 -11.54
N ILE A 118 19.34 10.76 -10.61
CA ILE A 118 20.36 10.88 -9.56
C ILE A 118 21.43 9.84 -9.81
N ARG A 119 22.66 10.30 -10.08
CA ARG A 119 23.84 9.43 -10.20
C ARG A 119 24.28 8.95 -8.82
N THR A 120 24.00 7.69 -8.51
CA THR A 120 24.34 7.09 -7.21
C THR A 120 25.78 6.60 -7.16
N ASP A 121 26.44 6.52 -8.31
CA ASP A 121 27.88 6.33 -8.47
C ASP A 121 28.69 7.62 -8.19
N SER A 122 28.03 8.77 -8.10
CA SER A 122 28.65 10.02 -7.68
C SER A 122 28.57 10.21 -6.15
N PHE A 123 29.61 10.78 -5.54
CA PHE A 123 29.62 11.08 -4.11
C PHE A 123 28.42 11.95 -3.69
N ALA A 124 28.13 13.02 -4.44
CA ALA A 124 27.03 13.94 -4.11
C ALA A 124 25.66 13.25 -4.17
N GLY A 125 25.40 12.46 -5.22
CA GLY A 125 24.13 11.74 -5.35
C GLY A 125 23.97 10.63 -4.30
N PHE A 126 25.04 9.90 -4.00
CA PHE A 126 25.06 8.92 -2.92
C PHE A 126 24.82 9.57 -1.55
N ALA A 127 25.56 10.63 -1.22
CA ALA A 127 25.45 11.34 0.06
C ALA A 127 24.03 11.90 0.27
N ALA A 128 23.41 12.45 -0.78
CA ALA A 128 22.03 12.94 -0.72
C ALA A 128 21.03 11.81 -0.42
N LEU A 129 21.11 10.67 -1.12
CA LEU A 129 20.23 9.53 -0.87
C LEU A 129 20.51 8.89 0.50
N TRP A 130 21.77 8.81 0.91
CA TRP A 130 22.17 8.29 2.22
C TRP A 130 21.63 9.16 3.36
N PHE A 131 21.71 10.49 3.22
CA PHE A 131 21.12 11.42 4.17
C PHE A 131 19.60 11.24 4.27
N ILE A 132 18.90 11.17 3.13
CA ILE A 132 17.45 10.91 3.10
C ILE A 132 17.12 9.57 3.74
N GLY A 133 17.87 8.50 3.45
CA GLY A 133 17.73 7.19 4.08
C GLY A 133 17.97 7.23 5.60
N GLY A 134 18.90 8.07 6.04
CA GLY A 134 19.18 8.37 7.45
C GLY A 134 17.99 8.95 8.20
N LEU A 135 17.04 9.59 7.50
CA LEU A 135 15.81 10.11 8.10
C LEU A 135 14.86 9.01 8.61
N ARG A 136 15.22 7.72 8.46
CA ARG A 136 14.41 6.57 8.88
C ARG A 136 13.91 6.62 10.33
N ARG A 137 14.64 7.27 11.24
CA ARG A 137 14.28 7.39 12.67
C ARG A 137 13.06 8.30 12.87
N TRP A 138 12.84 9.26 11.98
CA TRP A 138 11.70 10.18 12.06
C TRP A 138 10.47 9.67 11.33
N ARG A 139 10.55 8.54 10.59
CA ARG A 139 9.43 8.02 9.76
C ARG A 139 8.10 8.00 10.50
N ARG A 140 8.08 7.58 11.77
CA ARG A 140 6.85 7.51 12.60
C ARG A 140 6.19 8.87 12.88
N ARG A 141 6.92 9.98 12.73
CA ARG A 141 6.42 11.37 12.94
C ARG A 141 5.99 12.06 11.64
N LEU A 142 6.24 11.43 10.50
CA LEU A 142 5.98 12.03 9.19
C LEU A 142 4.55 11.80 8.75
N LEU A 143 4.05 12.69 7.89
CA LEU A 143 2.70 12.59 7.35
C LEU A 143 2.44 11.23 6.72
N ARG A 144 3.43 10.68 5.98
CA ARG A 144 3.24 9.40 5.31
C ARG A 144 2.86 8.30 6.29
N HIS A 145 3.52 8.23 7.44
CA HIS A 145 3.21 7.23 8.45
C HIS A 145 1.80 7.37 9.00
N LYS A 146 1.35 8.60 9.26
CA LYS A 146 0.00 8.89 9.73
C LYS A 146 -1.05 8.40 8.73
N VAL A 147 -0.93 8.78 7.46
CA VAL A 147 -1.86 8.37 6.39
C VAL A 147 -1.92 6.86 6.23
N GLU A 148 -0.76 6.19 6.27
CA GLU A 148 -0.67 4.73 6.17
C GLU A 148 -1.31 4.01 7.34
N THR A 149 -1.08 4.52 8.55
CA THR A 149 -1.65 3.97 9.78
C THR A 149 -3.16 4.13 9.79
N GLU A 150 -3.67 5.31 9.46
CA GLU A 150 -5.11 5.55 9.35
C GLU A 150 -5.78 4.65 8.29
N HIS A 151 -5.14 4.49 7.13
CA HIS A 151 -5.64 3.56 6.12
C HIS A 151 -5.62 2.12 6.64
N LEU A 152 -4.54 1.70 7.31
CA LEU A 152 -4.43 0.36 7.88
C LEU A 152 -5.55 0.12 8.89
N GLU A 153 -5.74 1.03 9.86
CA GLU A 153 -6.77 0.89 10.89
C GLU A 153 -8.18 0.83 10.30
N ARG A 154 -8.51 1.68 9.32
CA ARG A 154 -9.83 1.65 8.66
C ARG A 154 -10.10 0.31 7.97
N TRP A 155 -9.16 -0.15 7.16
CA TRP A 155 -9.29 -1.43 6.45
C TRP A 155 -9.36 -2.61 7.44
N TYR A 156 -8.52 -2.59 8.47
CA TYR A 156 -8.45 -3.69 9.43
C TYR A 156 -9.71 -3.75 10.29
N ALA A 157 -10.18 -2.61 10.80
CA ALA A 157 -11.44 -2.53 11.53
C ALA A 157 -12.62 -3.00 10.69
N LEU A 158 -12.67 -2.61 9.41
CA LEU A 158 -13.69 -3.06 8.46
C LEU A 158 -13.67 -4.58 8.26
N ALA A 159 -12.49 -5.20 8.16
CA ALA A 159 -12.39 -6.65 8.06
C ALA A 159 -12.92 -7.32 9.35
N LEU A 160 -12.42 -6.90 10.51
CA LEU A 160 -12.79 -7.49 11.80
C LEU A 160 -14.26 -7.30 12.15
N SER A 161 -14.91 -6.23 11.69
CA SER A 161 -16.34 -6.00 11.95
C SER A 161 -17.23 -7.01 11.24
N HIS A 162 -16.78 -7.63 10.15
CA HIS A 162 -17.55 -8.62 9.39
C HIS A 162 -17.35 -10.05 9.89
N VAL A 163 -16.25 -10.34 10.59
CA VAL A 163 -15.87 -11.73 10.96
C VAL A 163 -16.95 -12.45 11.76
N ARG A 164 -17.67 -11.75 12.64
CA ARG A 164 -18.70 -12.35 13.50
C ARG A 164 -19.93 -12.82 12.72
N ASP A 165 -20.31 -12.07 11.68
CA ASP A 165 -21.51 -12.36 10.89
C ASP A 165 -21.17 -13.17 9.64
N ASP A 166 -19.99 -12.95 9.05
CA ASP A 166 -19.46 -13.64 7.89
C ASP A 166 -17.92 -13.71 7.96
N TYR A 167 -17.42 -14.83 8.51
CA TYR A 167 -16.00 -15.12 8.64
C TYR A 167 -15.26 -15.07 7.30
N ALA A 168 -15.88 -15.61 6.24
CA ALA A 168 -15.29 -15.68 4.91
C ALA A 168 -15.14 -14.29 4.30
N LEU A 169 -16.14 -13.41 4.47
CA LEU A 169 -16.09 -12.04 3.99
C LEU A 169 -15.06 -11.21 4.76
N GLY A 170 -14.99 -11.33 6.09
CA GLY A 170 -13.96 -10.67 6.89
C GLY A 170 -12.55 -11.05 6.45
N THR A 171 -12.32 -12.34 6.22
CA THR A 171 -11.05 -12.86 5.70
C THR A 171 -10.75 -12.38 4.28
N GLU A 172 -11.77 -12.30 3.42
CA GLU A 172 -11.61 -11.82 2.06
C GLU A 172 -11.28 -10.31 2.00
N ILE A 173 -11.89 -9.49 2.85
CA ILE A 173 -11.55 -8.06 3.01
C ILE A 173 -10.07 -7.92 3.39
N LEU A 174 -9.53 -8.78 4.26
CA LEU A 174 -8.09 -8.77 4.55
C LEU A 174 -7.28 -9.06 3.28
N ASN A 175 -7.70 -10.04 2.50
CA ASN A 175 -6.99 -10.44 1.30
C ASN A 175 -7.02 -9.39 0.17
N CYS A 176 -8.02 -8.49 0.15
CA CYS A 176 -8.03 -7.33 -0.76
C CYS A 176 -6.76 -6.47 -0.64
N ARG A 177 -6.05 -6.49 0.50
CA ARG A 177 -4.78 -5.76 0.68
C ARG A 177 -3.72 -6.12 -0.37
N ARG A 178 -3.81 -7.31 -0.98
CA ARG A 178 -2.96 -7.75 -2.10
C ARG A 178 -2.98 -6.80 -3.31
N LEU A 179 -4.05 -6.02 -3.47
CA LEU A 179 -4.17 -5.03 -4.55
C LEU A 179 -3.17 -3.89 -4.39
N ILE A 180 -2.83 -3.54 -3.15
CA ILE A 180 -1.98 -2.38 -2.85
C ILE A 180 -0.52 -2.76 -3.08
N LYS A 181 0.07 -2.20 -4.15
CA LYS A 181 1.46 -2.43 -4.52
C LYS A 181 2.13 -1.18 -5.07
N GLY A 182 3.45 -1.21 -5.06
CA GLY A 182 4.29 -0.19 -5.66
C GLY A 182 4.40 1.09 -4.82
N TYR A 183 4.87 2.14 -5.49
CA TYR A 183 5.16 3.46 -4.97
C TYR A 183 4.69 4.49 -6.02
N SER A 184 4.52 5.76 -5.65
CA SER A 184 4.05 6.82 -6.56
C SER A 184 2.73 6.47 -7.27
N ASP A 185 2.62 6.78 -8.56
CA ASP A 185 1.45 6.54 -9.40
C ASP A 185 0.98 5.09 -9.40
N THR A 186 1.92 4.14 -9.32
CA THR A 186 1.57 2.71 -9.22
C THR A 186 0.75 2.45 -7.99
N ARG A 187 1.13 3.08 -6.87
CA ARG A 187 0.39 2.96 -5.62
C ARG A 187 -0.93 3.70 -5.64
N ALA A 188 -1.00 4.90 -6.21
CA ALA A 188 -2.26 5.63 -6.34
C ALA A 188 -3.31 4.85 -7.16
N ARG A 189 -2.89 4.25 -8.29
CA ARG A 189 -3.76 3.38 -9.09
C ARG A 189 -4.19 2.12 -8.33
N ALA A 190 -3.26 1.50 -7.62
CA ALA A 190 -3.54 0.32 -6.79
C ALA A 190 -4.53 0.63 -5.66
N GLN A 191 -4.38 1.78 -5.01
CA GLN A 191 -5.29 2.29 -3.98
C GLN A 191 -6.70 2.49 -4.53
N SER A 192 -6.82 3.16 -5.68
CA SER A 192 -8.12 3.38 -6.33
C SER A 192 -8.84 2.05 -6.65
N LYS A 193 -8.12 1.03 -7.12
CA LYS A 193 -8.70 -0.30 -7.35
C LYS A 193 -9.15 -0.97 -6.06
N PHE A 194 -8.35 -0.86 -5.01
CA PHE A 194 -8.70 -1.38 -3.69
C PHE A 194 -10.00 -0.73 -3.17
N ASP A 195 -10.10 0.59 -3.23
CA ASP A 195 -11.29 1.33 -2.78
C ASP A 195 -12.53 0.95 -3.62
N ARG A 196 -12.38 0.79 -4.94
CA ARG A 196 -13.45 0.34 -5.84
C ARG A 196 -13.92 -1.10 -5.57
N VAL A 197 -13.03 -1.99 -5.17
CA VAL A 197 -13.42 -3.35 -4.78
C VAL A 197 -14.22 -3.32 -3.47
N LEU A 198 -13.77 -2.55 -2.48
CA LEU A 198 -14.45 -2.46 -1.19
C LEU A 198 -15.77 -1.67 -1.24
N SER A 199 -15.96 -0.77 -2.22
CA SER A 199 -17.26 -0.11 -2.41
C SER A 199 -18.39 -1.08 -2.80
N ALA A 200 -18.07 -2.30 -3.23
CA ALA A 200 -19.06 -3.33 -3.52
C ALA A 200 -19.58 -4.04 -2.25
N LEU A 201 -18.98 -3.82 -1.08
CA LEU A 201 -19.41 -4.47 0.17
C LEU A 201 -20.88 -4.20 0.48
N ASP A 202 -21.35 -2.97 0.29
CA ASP A 202 -22.75 -2.61 0.51
C ASP A 202 -23.69 -3.32 -0.47
N MET A 203 -23.23 -3.58 -1.70
CA MET A 203 -24.02 -4.27 -2.74
C MET A 203 -24.16 -5.78 -2.47
N VAL A 204 -23.21 -6.37 -1.75
CA VAL A 204 -23.20 -7.81 -1.44
C VAL A 204 -23.64 -8.13 -0.02
N LYS A 205 -24.03 -7.12 0.76
CA LYS A 205 -24.40 -7.27 2.16
C LYS A 205 -25.58 -8.23 2.32
N GLY A 206 -25.44 -9.19 3.25
CA GLY A 206 -26.48 -10.17 3.59
C GLY A 206 -26.62 -11.32 2.59
N ARG A 207 -25.79 -11.38 1.55
CA ARG A 207 -25.74 -12.53 0.63
C ARG A 207 -24.85 -13.63 1.18
N GLU A 208 -25.24 -14.89 0.98
CA GLU A 208 -24.41 -16.04 1.35
C GLU A 208 -23.11 -16.14 0.51
N ASP A 209 -23.12 -15.61 -0.71
CA ASP A 209 -21.98 -15.63 -1.65
C ASP A 209 -21.17 -14.32 -1.64
N ALA A 210 -21.34 -13.46 -0.62
CA ALA A 210 -20.70 -12.14 -0.56
C ALA A 210 -19.17 -12.21 -0.65
N ALA A 211 -18.55 -13.10 0.12
CA ALA A 211 -17.11 -13.32 0.09
C ALA A 211 -16.62 -13.73 -1.32
N ASP A 212 -17.37 -14.56 -2.03
CA ASP A 212 -17.01 -14.99 -3.38
C ASP A 212 -17.09 -13.86 -4.40
N TRP A 213 -18.04 -12.95 -4.28
CA TRP A 213 -18.12 -11.76 -5.13
C TRP A 213 -16.94 -10.82 -4.90
N ILE A 214 -16.59 -10.53 -3.64
CA ILE A 214 -15.41 -9.70 -3.33
C ILE A 214 -14.14 -10.37 -3.84
N ARG A 215 -14.01 -11.69 -3.69
CA ARG A 215 -12.90 -12.48 -4.24
C ARG A 215 -12.77 -12.33 -5.75
N ARG A 216 -13.87 -12.45 -6.48
CA ARG A 216 -13.91 -12.27 -7.95
C ARG A 216 -13.53 -10.84 -8.35
N LEU A 217 -14.04 -9.83 -7.66
CA LEU A 217 -13.70 -8.42 -7.92
C LEU A 217 -12.20 -8.16 -7.68
N ARG A 218 -11.64 -8.68 -6.58
CA ARG A 218 -10.21 -8.62 -6.29
C ARG A 218 -9.38 -9.30 -7.39
N GLU A 219 -9.77 -10.49 -7.82
CA GLU A 219 -9.07 -11.23 -8.89
C GLU A 219 -9.14 -10.49 -10.24
N ALA A 220 -10.29 -9.91 -10.59
CA ALA A 220 -10.44 -9.05 -11.75
C ALA A 220 -9.49 -7.85 -11.66
N ALA A 221 -9.52 -7.11 -10.55
CA ALA A 221 -8.67 -5.95 -10.31
C ALA A 221 -7.16 -6.26 -10.36
N LEU A 222 -6.74 -7.47 -9.97
CA LEU A 222 -5.34 -7.92 -10.05
C LEU A 222 -4.88 -8.17 -11.48
N LYS A 223 -5.75 -8.69 -12.34
CA LYS A 223 -5.46 -8.98 -13.76
C LYS A 223 -5.60 -7.75 -14.66
N ASP A 224 -6.29 -6.73 -14.16
CA ASP A 224 -6.74 -5.61 -14.95
C ASP A 224 -5.69 -4.50 -15.06
N GLU A 225 -5.00 -4.38 -16.19
CA GLU A 225 -4.06 -3.28 -16.41
C GLU A 225 -4.77 -1.94 -16.70
N LYS A 226 -5.92 -1.99 -17.40
CA LYS A 226 -6.61 -0.81 -17.95
C LYS A 226 -7.78 -0.29 -17.10
N GLY A 227 -8.41 -1.14 -16.30
CA GLY A 227 -9.57 -0.82 -15.45
C GLY A 227 -10.90 -1.41 -15.93
N ASP A 228 -10.95 -1.90 -17.19
CA ASP A 228 -12.18 -2.34 -17.85
C ASP A 228 -12.77 -3.62 -17.25
N MET A 229 -11.93 -4.56 -16.81
CA MET A 229 -12.40 -5.83 -16.24
C MET A 229 -13.04 -5.62 -14.87
N LEU A 230 -12.48 -4.72 -14.05
CA LEU A 230 -13.06 -4.35 -12.77
C LEU A 230 -14.40 -3.61 -12.96
N ASP A 231 -14.48 -2.70 -13.92
CA ASP A 231 -15.73 -2.00 -14.26
C ASP A 231 -16.84 -2.97 -14.70
N GLY A 232 -16.51 -3.93 -15.56
CA GLY A 232 -17.45 -4.97 -15.97
C GLY A 232 -17.94 -5.80 -14.79
N ALA A 233 -17.03 -6.26 -13.93
CA ALA A 233 -17.38 -7.09 -12.77
C ALA A 233 -18.22 -6.33 -11.73
N LEU A 234 -17.94 -5.04 -11.49
CA LEU A 234 -18.75 -4.19 -10.62
C LEU A 234 -20.18 -4.00 -11.17
N LYS A 235 -20.33 -3.82 -12.49
CA LYS A 235 -21.67 -3.76 -13.12
C LYS A 235 -22.44 -5.05 -12.95
N THR A 236 -21.78 -6.21 -13.04
CA THR A 236 -22.42 -7.50 -12.77
C THR A 236 -22.94 -7.57 -11.35
N VAL A 237 -22.14 -7.17 -10.35
CA VAL A 237 -22.58 -7.14 -8.95
C VAL A 237 -23.76 -6.18 -8.76
N ALA A 238 -23.72 -4.98 -9.35
CA ALA A 238 -24.81 -4.02 -9.27
C ALA A 238 -26.12 -4.54 -9.90
N SER A 239 -26.04 -5.23 -11.04
CA SER A 239 -27.23 -5.85 -11.65
C SER A 239 -27.87 -6.96 -10.80
N LEU A 240 -27.09 -7.57 -9.91
CA LEU A 240 -27.57 -8.61 -8.99
C LEU A 240 -28.18 -8.03 -7.70
N SER A 241 -27.78 -6.82 -7.29
CA SER A 241 -28.40 -6.10 -6.18
C SER A 241 -29.74 -5.43 -6.56
N ASP A 242 -29.92 -5.09 -7.84
CA ASP A 242 -31.13 -4.43 -8.36
C ASP A 242 -32.20 -5.42 -8.90
N GLY A 243 -32.06 -6.73 -8.66
CA GLY A 243 -33.00 -7.77 -9.09
C GLY A 243 -34.32 -7.78 -8.30
N PRO A 244 -35.44 -8.28 -8.88
CA PRO A 244 -36.79 -8.11 -8.34
C PRO A 244 -37.01 -8.98 -7.08
N GLY A 245 -36.67 -8.43 -5.92
CA GLY A 245 -36.88 -9.10 -4.63
C GLY A 245 -36.94 -8.17 -3.41
N SER A 246 -36.82 -6.85 -3.59
CA SER A 246 -36.90 -5.87 -2.49
C SER A 246 -38.21 -5.08 -2.52
N SER A 247 -39.34 -5.79 -2.49
CA SER A 247 -40.66 -5.24 -2.18
C SER A 247 -41.52 -6.30 -1.51
N ILE A 248 -41.32 -6.54 -0.21
CA ILE A 248 -42.36 -6.98 0.74
C ILE A 248 -42.09 -6.26 2.07
#